data_AF-A0A9J6BWX3-F1
#
_entry.id   AF-A0A9J6BWX3-F1
#
_cell.length_a   1.000
_cell.length_b   1.000
_cell.length_c   1.000
_cell.angle_alpha   90.00
_cell.angle_beta   90.00
_cell.angle_gamma   90.00
#
_symmetry.space_group_name_H-M   'P 1'
#
loop_
_entity.id
_entity.type
_entity.pdbx_description
1 polymer ?
#
loop_
_entity_poly.entity_id
_entity_poly.type
_entity_poly.pdbx_seq_one_letter_code
_entity_poly.pdbx_strand_id
1 'polypeptide(L)'
;MAESSKSKDLLDTSDSEHSSPKVKKQKKEKKNVGENSDKPVKALKRKSENTNSLNALTDEDGNEYFDIGRSRRVAMSDFKGKKFLNIREYYQNKDGNMAPGKKGITLNKNEWENLLALADKFDFPEE
;
A
#
# COMPACT_ATOMS: atom_id res chain seq x y z
N MET A 1 -55.25 22.45 -36.25
CA MET A 1 -54.33 22.88 -35.18
C MET A 1 -53.48 21.66 -34.82
N ALA A 2 -52.21 21.51 -35.22
CA ALA A 2 -51.00 22.21 -34.74
C ALA A 2 -50.93 22.15 -33.19
N GLU A 3 -49.91 21.62 -32.50
CA GLU A 3 -48.47 21.63 -32.78
C GLU A 3 -47.73 20.43 -32.14
N SER A 4 -46.53 20.21 -32.71
CA SER A 4 -45.46 19.32 -32.28
C SER A 4 -44.71 19.86 -31.06
N SER A 5 -44.18 18.99 -30.21
CA SER A 5 -42.96 19.28 -29.45
C SER A 5 -42.18 18.01 -29.17
N LYS A 6 -40.87 18.17 -29.31
CA LYS A 6 -39.88 17.21 -29.78
C LYS A 6 -38.88 16.98 -28.66
N SER A 7 -38.77 15.76 -28.14
CA SER A 7 -37.68 15.36 -27.23
C SER A 7 -36.53 14.77 -28.05
N LYS A 8 -35.40 15.49 -28.00
CA LYS A 8 -34.05 15.04 -28.37
C LYS A 8 -33.34 14.55 -27.09
N ASP A 9 -32.14 13.99 -27.28
CA ASP A 9 -31.15 13.47 -26.31
C ASP A 9 -31.23 11.93 -26.21
N LEU A 10 -30.51 11.11 -27.00
CA LEU A 10 -29.13 11.07 -27.52
C LEU A 10 -28.05 10.80 -26.45
N LEU A 11 -27.38 9.63 -26.64
CA LEU A 11 -26.12 9.11 -26.07
C LEU A 11 -26.29 8.33 -24.73
N ASP A 12 -25.77 7.11 -24.57
CA ASP A 12 -24.45 6.62 -24.95
C ASP A 12 -24.46 5.09 -25.19
N THR A 13 -24.04 4.68 -26.39
CA THR A 13 -23.79 3.28 -26.75
C THR A 13 -22.34 2.94 -26.44
N SER A 14 -22.16 1.99 -25.54
CA SER A 14 -20.96 1.20 -25.33
C SER A 14 -20.41 0.67 -26.67
N ASP A 15 -19.22 1.10 -27.05
CA ASP A 15 -18.37 0.33 -27.96
C ASP A 15 -16.91 0.35 -27.51
N SER A 16 -16.36 -0.86 -27.57
CA SER A 16 -14.97 -1.21 -27.37
C SER A 16 -14.11 -0.54 -28.44
N GLU A 17 -12.85 -0.20 -28.15
CA GLU A 17 -11.70 -0.46 -29.04
C GLU A 17 -10.40 0.17 -28.50
N HIS A 18 -9.34 -0.53 -28.86
CA HIS A 18 -7.96 -0.48 -28.41
C HIS A 18 -7.16 0.56 -29.18
N SER A 19 -6.43 1.48 -28.52
CA SER A 19 -5.34 2.18 -29.21
C SER A 19 -4.27 2.74 -28.26
N SER A 20 -3.05 2.23 -28.44
CA SER A 20 -1.82 2.71 -27.82
C SER A 20 -1.27 3.94 -28.55
N PRO A 21 -0.66 4.91 -27.85
CA PRO A 21 0.43 5.68 -28.46
C PRO A 21 1.78 5.54 -27.73
N LYS A 22 2.78 5.07 -28.47
CA LYS A 22 4.22 5.23 -28.19
C LYS A 22 4.60 6.70 -28.33
N VAL A 23 5.27 7.29 -27.33
CA VAL A 23 6.14 8.46 -27.53
C VAL A 23 7.45 8.29 -26.76
N LYS A 24 8.54 8.16 -27.53
CA LYS A 24 9.93 8.34 -27.10
C LYS A 24 10.21 9.83 -26.92
N LYS A 25 10.91 10.24 -25.86
CA LYS A 25 11.71 11.48 -25.89
C LYS A 25 12.98 11.38 -25.04
N GLN A 26 14.03 11.94 -25.61
CA GLN A 26 15.44 11.71 -25.33
C GLN A 26 15.99 12.58 -24.19
N LYS A 27 16.93 11.98 -23.45
CA LYS A 27 18.22 12.49 -22.96
C LYS A 27 18.48 14.00 -23.03
N LYS A 28 18.75 14.62 -21.87
CA LYS A 28 19.75 15.68 -21.72
C LYS A 28 20.52 15.50 -20.41
N GLU A 29 21.82 15.74 -20.52
CA GLU A 29 22.90 15.39 -19.62
C GLU A 29 23.63 16.71 -19.28
N LYS A 30 24.06 16.86 -18.01
CA LYS A 30 25.29 17.54 -17.50
C LYS A 30 25.15 18.70 -16.48
N LYS A 31 25.73 18.38 -15.31
CA LYS A 31 26.71 19.12 -14.46
C LYS A 31 26.24 20.26 -13.57
N ASN A 32 26.47 20.15 -12.25
CA ASN A 32 27.72 20.59 -11.62
C ASN A 32 27.88 20.10 -10.17
N VAL A 33 29.16 19.93 -9.81
CA VAL A 33 29.74 19.55 -8.51
C VAL A 33 29.73 20.75 -7.57
N GLY A 34 29.51 20.51 -6.28
CA GLY A 34 29.72 21.47 -5.20
C GLY A 34 29.80 20.73 -3.86
N GLU A 35 30.97 20.81 -3.25
CA GLU A 35 31.47 19.98 -2.14
C GLU A 35 31.27 20.68 -0.78
N ASN A 36 31.06 19.86 0.26
CA ASN A 36 31.36 20.06 1.69
C ASN A 36 30.61 21.13 2.54
N SER A 37 29.84 20.64 3.52
CA SER A 37 29.90 21.13 4.91
C SER A 37 29.47 20.04 5.91
N ASP A 38 30.33 19.83 6.90
CA ASP A 38 30.32 18.90 8.03
C ASP A 38 29.08 18.85 8.97
N LYS A 39 28.74 17.60 9.36
CA LYS A 39 28.25 17.11 10.70
C LYS A 39 26.80 17.40 11.17
N PRO A 40 26.23 16.62 12.13
CA PRO A 40 26.60 15.30 12.66
C PRO A 40 25.43 14.26 12.69
N VAL A 41 25.81 12.98 12.62
CA VAL A 41 25.19 11.77 13.19
C VAL A 41 23.70 11.77 13.63
N LYS A 42 22.86 11.00 12.93
CA LYS A 42 21.90 10.10 13.58
C LYS A 42 21.91 8.74 12.88
N ALA A 43 22.81 7.89 13.36
CA ALA A 43 22.73 6.46 13.20
C ALA A 43 21.39 5.96 13.74
N LEU A 44 20.40 5.77 12.85
CA LEU A 44 19.25 4.93 13.17
C LEU A 44 19.70 3.48 13.06
N LYS A 45 20.25 3.04 14.19
CA LYS A 45 20.41 1.67 14.67
C LYS A 45 19.58 0.68 13.83
N ARG A 46 20.27 -0.13 13.06
CA ARG A 46 19.89 -1.53 12.87
C ARG A 46 19.90 -2.18 14.26
N LYS A 47 18.77 -2.14 14.97
CA LYS A 47 18.53 -3.00 16.12
C LYS A 47 17.61 -4.11 15.63
N SER A 48 18.25 -5.13 15.06
CA SER A 48 17.76 -6.49 15.23
C SER A 48 17.81 -6.72 16.74
N GLU A 49 16.67 -6.56 17.39
CA GLU A 49 16.47 -7.04 18.74
C GLU A 49 15.19 -7.85 18.78
N ASN A 50 15.40 -9.07 19.23
CA ASN A 50 14.42 -10.11 19.43
C ASN A 50 13.58 -9.74 20.66
N THR A 51 12.72 -8.74 20.54
CA THR A 51 11.74 -8.38 21.58
C THR A 51 10.34 -8.45 20.96
N ASN A 52 9.49 -9.31 21.53
CA ASN A 52 8.05 -9.37 21.30
C ASN A 52 7.44 -7.97 21.44
N SER A 53 7.46 -7.19 20.38
CA SER A 53 6.98 -5.81 20.37
C SER A 53 5.81 -5.73 19.42
N LEU A 54 4.74 -6.48 19.73
CA LEU A 54 3.40 -6.27 19.14
C LEU A 54 2.80 -4.95 19.63
N ASN A 55 3.62 -3.91 19.73
CA ASN A 55 3.22 -2.57 20.07
C ASN A 55 2.76 -1.86 18.81
N ALA A 56 1.76 -1.02 18.96
CA ALA A 56 1.31 -0.12 17.93
C ALA A 56 2.44 0.82 17.49
N LEU A 57 2.68 0.89 16.18
CA LEU A 57 3.59 1.80 15.52
C LEU A 57 2.79 2.71 14.58
N THR A 58 3.33 3.85 14.22
CA THR A 58 2.70 4.80 13.31
C THR A 58 3.54 4.94 12.05
N ASP A 59 2.92 4.92 10.87
CA ASP A 59 3.59 5.12 9.59
C ASP A 59 3.70 6.61 9.21
N GLU A 60 4.31 6.88 8.05
CA GLU A 60 4.50 8.24 7.52
C GLU A 60 3.16 8.95 7.24
N ASP A 61 2.10 8.17 7.03
CA ASP A 61 0.74 8.64 6.75
C ASP A 61 -0.08 8.81 8.04
N GLY A 62 0.50 8.54 9.21
CA GLY A 62 -0.17 8.66 10.51
C GLY A 62 -1.04 7.46 10.89
N ASN A 63 -0.98 6.35 10.13
CA ASN A 63 -1.78 5.17 10.40
C ASN A 63 -1.08 4.22 11.38
N GLU A 64 -1.88 3.60 12.24
CA GLU A 64 -1.43 2.60 13.18
C GLU A 64 -1.19 1.24 12.49
N TYR A 65 -0.04 0.63 12.79
CA TYR A 65 0.30 -0.71 12.33
C TYR A 65 1.10 -1.48 13.38
N PHE A 66 1.12 -2.80 13.23
CA PHE A 66 1.87 -3.72 14.07
C PHE A 66 2.87 -4.48 13.19
N ASP A 67 4.14 -4.51 13.56
CA ASP A 67 5.15 -5.34 12.88
C ASP A 67 5.08 -6.78 13.42
N ILE A 68 4.85 -7.74 12.52
CA ILE A 68 4.76 -9.17 12.84
C ILE A 68 5.99 -9.95 12.36
N GLY A 69 7.07 -9.25 12.00
CA GLY A 69 8.34 -9.80 11.57
C GLY A 69 8.45 -10.01 10.06
N ARG A 70 9.69 -10.25 9.59
CA ARG A 70 10.04 -10.43 8.16
C ARG A 70 9.53 -9.27 7.28
N SER A 71 9.58 -8.05 7.80
CA SER A 71 9.06 -6.83 7.15
C SER A 71 7.57 -6.90 6.80
N ARG A 72 6.76 -7.61 7.60
CA ARG A 72 5.31 -7.69 7.42
C ARG A 72 4.61 -6.86 8.47
N ARG A 73 3.57 -6.15 8.05
CA ARG A 73 2.76 -5.31 8.94
C ARG A 73 1.31 -5.76 8.94
N VAL A 74 0.65 -5.56 10.07
CA VAL A 74 -0.80 -5.63 10.23
C VAL A 74 -1.32 -4.22 10.45
N ALA A 75 -2.25 -3.74 9.63
CA ALA A 75 -2.79 -2.37 9.73
C ALA A 75 -4.27 -2.31 9.35
N MET A 76 -5.04 -1.44 10.00
CA MET A 76 -6.43 -1.20 9.63
C MET A 76 -6.50 -0.11 8.55
N SER A 77 -7.34 -0.29 7.53
CA SER A 77 -7.60 0.72 6.50
C SER A 77 -9.10 0.91 6.29
N ASP A 78 -9.50 2.13 5.97
CA ASP A 78 -10.89 2.46 5.65
C ASP A 78 -11.05 2.69 4.14
N PHE A 79 -11.92 1.91 3.49
CA PHE A 79 -12.23 2.08 2.08
C PHE A 79 -13.74 2.12 1.86
N LYS A 80 -14.22 3.23 1.30
CA LYS A 80 -15.67 3.48 1.05
C LYS A 80 -16.54 3.24 2.29
N GLY A 81 -16.08 3.71 3.46
CA GLY A 81 -16.78 3.57 4.73
C GLY A 81 -16.75 2.18 5.36
N LYS A 82 -15.98 1.23 4.80
CA LYS A 82 -15.77 -0.11 5.37
C LYS A 82 -14.35 -0.25 5.87
N LYS A 83 -14.20 -0.82 7.07
CA LYS A 83 -12.89 -1.14 7.66
C LYS A 83 -12.38 -2.48 7.14
N PHE A 84 -11.07 -2.55 6.88
CA PHE A 84 -10.37 -3.75 6.45
C PHE A 84 -9.06 -3.92 7.21
N LEU A 85 -8.73 -5.16 7.55
CA LEU A 85 -7.45 -5.51 8.15
C LEU A 85 -6.47 -5.95 7.06
N ASN A 86 -5.33 -5.29 6.94
CA ASN A 86 -4.31 -5.62 5.96
C ASN A 86 -3.18 -6.38 6.65
N ILE A 87 -2.79 -7.53 6.09
CA ILE A 87 -1.58 -8.27 6.46
C ILE A 87 -0.67 -8.27 5.22
N ARG A 88 0.40 -7.47 5.23
CA ARG A 88 1.16 -7.17 4.00
C ARG A 88 2.67 -7.12 4.24
N GLU A 89 3.44 -7.66 3.29
CA GLU A 89 4.90 -7.50 3.23
C GLU A 89 5.22 -6.09 2.70
N TYR A 90 6.12 -5.40 3.38
CA TYR A 90 6.64 -4.09 2.98
C TYR A 90 8.08 -4.24 2.51
N TYR A 91 8.47 -3.39 1.56
CA TYR A 91 9.83 -3.31 1.06
C TYR A 91 10.34 -1.88 1.17
N GLN A 92 11.65 -1.73 1.25
CA GLN A 92 12.28 -0.42 1.19
C GLN A 92 12.38 0.02 -0.27
N ASN A 93 11.77 1.15 -0.61
CA ASN A 93 11.86 1.73 -1.94
C ASN A 93 13.24 2.41 -2.13
N LYS A 94 13.50 2.94 -3.34
CA LYS A 94 14.77 3.60 -3.66
C LYS A 94 15.03 4.85 -2.84
N ASP A 95 13.97 5.48 -2.35
CA ASP A 95 14.00 6.70 -1.55
C ASP A 95 14.28 6.40 -0.06
N GLY A 96 14.27 5.12 0.33
CA GLY A 96 14.52 4.67 1.69
C GLY A 96 13.26 4.46 2.53
N ASN A 97 12.07 4.74 1.99
CA ASN A 97 10.79 4.63 2.69
C ASN A 97 10.21 3.22 2.56
N MET A 98 9.36 2.84 3.51
CA MET A 98 8.70 1.53 3.51
C MET A 98 7.41 1.59 2.70
N ALA A 99 7.36 0.85 1.59
CA ALA A 99 6.20 0.78 0.71
C ALA A 99 5.52 -0.59 0.79
N PRO A 100 4.17 -0.65 0.67
CA PRO A 100 3.44 -1.91 0.62
C PRO A 100 3.82 -2.71 -0.63
N GLY A 101 4.17 -3.98 -0.45
CA GLY A 101 4.48 -4.91 -1.53
C GLY A 101 3.25 -5.61 -2.11
N LYS A 102 3.45 -6.38 -3.20
CA LYS A 102 2.39 -7.17 -3.84
C LYS A 102 1.89 -8.32 -2.96
N LYS A 103 2.76 -8.90 -2.13
CA LYS A 103 2.44 -10.01 -1.23
C LYS A 103 1.68 -9.50 -0.01
N GLY A 104 0.47 -10.01 0.18
CA GLY A 104 -0.37 -9.69 1.33
C GLY A 104 -1.83 -9.96 1.02
N ILE A 105 -2.66 -9.85 2.06
CA ILE A 105 -4.10 -10.02 1.98
C ILE A 105 -4.79 -8.87 2.73
N THR A 106 -5.96 -8.48 2.22
CA THR A 106 -6.86 -7.56 2.88
C THR A 106 -8.08 -8.37 3.32
N LEU A 107 -8.35 -8.38 4.61
CA LEU A 107 -9.43 -9.12 5.24
C LEU A 107 -10.57 -8.16 5.59
N ASN A 108 -11.79 -8.58 5.33
CA ASN A 108 -12.97 -7.95 5.92
C ASN A 108 -13.20 -8.47 7.36
N LYS A 109 -14.18 -7.89 8.06
CA LYS A 109 -14.52 -8.26 9.45
C LYS A 109 -14.80 -9.76 9.63
N ASN A 110 -15.60 -10.34 8.73
CA ASN A 110 -16.02 -11.73 8.84
C ASN A 110 -14.85 -12.69 8.57
N GLU A 111 -13.99 -12.39 7.60
CA GLU A 111 -12.78 -13.17 7.29
C GLU A 111 -11.80 -13.16 8.47
N TRP A 112 -11.64 -12.00 9.13
CA TRP A 112 -10.84 -11.88 10.34
C TRP A 112 -11.41 -12.71 11.50
N GLU A 113 -12.71 -12.64 11.76
CA GLU A 113 -13.37 -13.44 12.81
C GLU A 113 -13.23 -14.94 12.55
N ASN A 114 -13.39 -15.37 11.30
CA ASN A 114 -13.18 -16.76 10.91
C ASN A 114 -11.72 -17.19 11.10
N LEU A 115 -10.74 -16.33 10.80
CA LEU A 115 -9.32 -16.63 11.00
C LEU A 115 -9.01 -16.85 12.49
N LEU A 116 -9.53 -15.99 13.37
CA LEU A 116 -9.38 -16.14 14.82
C LEU A 116 -9.99 -17.43 15.33
N ALA A 117 -11.20 -17.80 14.86
CA ALA A 117 -11.87 -19.04 15.27
C ALA A 117 -11.13 -20.31 14.82
N LEU A 118 -10.24 -20.20 13.83
CA LEU A 118 -9.40 -21.30 13.36
C LEU A 118 -8.03 -21.33 14.03
N ALA A 119 -7.63 -20.30 14.78
CA ALA A 119 -6.30 -20.21 15.37
C ALA A 119 -5.98 -21.44 16.24
N ASP A 120 -6.92 -21.87 17.08
CA ASP A 120 -6.74 -23.04 17.97
C ASP A 120 -6.67 -24.38 17.23
N LYS A 121 -7.02 -24.41 15.93
CA LYS A 121 -6.93 -25.63 15.11
C LYS A 121 -5.56 -25.84 14.50
N PHE A 122 -4.72 -24.81 14.48
CA PHE A 122 -3.40 -24.86 13.88
C PHE A 122 -2.35 -24.69 14.98
N ASP A 123 -1.51 -25.70 15.14
CA ASP A 123 -0.35 -25.64 16.01
C ASP A 123 0.92 -25.79 15.17
N PHE A 124 2.00 -25.15 15.60
CA PHE A 124 3.31 -25.31 14.96
C PHE A 124 4.07 -26.40 15.71
N PRO A 125 4.53 -27.47 15.04
CA PRO A 125 5.33 -28.47 15.72
C PRO A 125 6.62 -27.83 16.25
N GLU A 126 6.97 -28.11 17.50
CA GLU A 126 8.31 -27.77 18.01
C GLU A 126 9.37 -28.60 17.26
N GLU A 127 10.36 -27.93 16.69
CA GLU A 127 11.50 -28.54 15.97
C GLU A 127 12.56 -29.09 16.93
#